data_AF-A0A1Q8Q1S6-F1
#
_entry.id   AF-A0A1Q8Q1S6-F1
#
_cell.length_a   1.000
_cell.length_b   1.000
_cell.length_c   1.000
_cell.angle_alpha   90.00
_cell.angle_beta   90.00
_cell.angle_gamma   90.00
#
_symmetry.space_group_name_H-M   'P 1'
#
loop_
_entity.id
_entity.type
_entity.pdbx_description
1 polymer ?
#
loop_
_entity_poly.entity_id
_entity_poly.type
_entity_poly.pdbx_seq_one_letter_code
_entity_poly.pdbx_strand_id
1 'polypeptide(L)'
;MSIKHTSIKRKQEDGINEFDTSLKMENTKKVVDYVFEYFNQYLSENAIGERTTLQNEKMQKLQKQLSDYSENVQQWLLQIYEDYDKQIHRSIISQLKKEELFLLYFQDSDFRSCSYEIYANLVKRNPFLKGQTEYLFAFIKDHHRIKSEEHAISKYPFISEEINNWVENTQEKYSVNLFLFASEYAERFYDDSSLWPVRHRKKSKEGYLDYEYDYKQKANLFNINTLYTRISDRPFMRKKKQMLEVLLMYVWLHSIDSDKDNYWEEYCSKVIKSKD
;
A
#
# COMPACT_ATOMS: atom_id res chain seq x y z
N MET A 1 -32.49 7.01 25.64
CA MET A 1 -33.50 6.82 26.71
C MET A 1 -33.40 5.39 27.22
N SER A 2 -33.21 5.17 28.54
CA SER A 2 -33.08 3.82 29.13
C SER A 2 -34.43 3.07 29.12
N ILE A 3 -34.40 1.74 28.95
CA ILE A 3 -35.58 0.83 29.04
C ILE A 3 -36.43 1.10 30.29
N LYS A 4 -35.77 1.45 31.40
CA LYS A 4 -36.47 1.82 32.65
C LYS A 4 -37.37 3.03 32.47
N HIS A 5 -36.95 4.03 31.69
CA HIS A 5 -37.67 5.29 31.58
C HIS A 5 -38.94 5.17 30.70
N THR A 6 -38.88 4.39 29.63
CA THR A 6 -40.06 4.08 28.78
C THR A 6 -41.04 3.14 29.49
N SER A 7 -40.52 2.17 30.25
CA SER A 7 -41.34 1.27 31.07
C SER A 7 -42.09 2.02 32.18
N ILE A 8 -41.48 3.01 32.84
CA ILE A 8 -42.12 3.78 33.92
C ILE A 8 -43.24 4.69 33.39
N LYS A 9 -43.04 5.35 32.24
CA LYS A 9 -44.08 6.22 31.63
C LYS A 9 -45.31 5.43 31.18
N ARG A 10 -45.12 4.28 30.52
CA ARG A 10 -46.24 3.45 30.04
C ARG A 10 -46.92 2.62 31.15
N LYS A 11 -46.21 2.27 32.23
CA LYS A 11 -46.83 1.69 33.44
C LYS A 11 -47.89 2.61 34.06
N GLN A 12 -47.67 3.93 33.99
CA GLN A 12 -48.65 4.92 34.43
C GLN A 12 -49.82 5.07 33.46
N GLU A 13 -49.61 4.87 32.15
CA GLU A 13 -50.66 4.95 31.11
C GLU A 13 -51.55 3.69 31.06
N ASP A 14 -50.99 2.49 31.26
CA ASP A 14 -51.70 1.21 31.14
C ASP A 14 -52.24 0.65 32.48
N GLY A 15 -52.04 1.37 33.60
CA GLY A 15 -52.62 1.00 34.91
C GLY A 15 -52.19 -0.35 35.48
N ILE A 16 -50.97 -0.81 35.14
CA ILE A 16 -50.49 -2.16 35.49
C ILE A 16 -50.11 -2.23 36.97
N ASN A 17 -50.83 -3.05 37.75
CA ASN A 17 -50.49 -3.37 39.14
C ASN A 17 -49.76 -4.73 39.23
N GLU A 18 -48.43 -4.69 39.38
CA GLU A 18 -47.55 -5.87 39.41
C GLU A 18 -47.74 -6.75 40.66
N PHE A 19 -48.47 -6.27 41.67
CA PHE A 19 -48.74 -6.96 42.93
C PHE A 19 -50.11 -7.64 42.97
N ASP A 20 -50.91 -7.48 41.91
CA ASP A 20 -52.18 -8.19 41.78
C ASP A 20 -51.94 -9.63 41.32
N THR A 21 -52.08 -10.55 42.28
CA THR A 21 -51.85 -11.99 42.05
C THR A 21 -52.91 -12.63 41.16
N SER A 22 -54.06 -11.98 40.95
CA SER A 22 -55.14 -12.47 40.07
C SER A 22 -54.85 -12.21 38.57
N LEU A 23 -54.01 -11.21 38.25
CA LEU A 23 -53.68 -10.80 36.87
C LEU A 23 -52.25 -11.16 36.45
N LYS A 24 -51.57 -12.00 37.24
CA LYS A 24 -50.14 -12.32 37.10
C LYS A 24 -49.77 -12.83 35.69
N MET A 25 -50.63 -13.64 35.08
CA MET A 25 -50.38 -14.21 33.75
C MET A 25 -50.50 -13.16 32.63
N GLU A 26 -51.47 -12.24 32.75
CA GLU A 26 -51.68 -11.16 31.79
C GLU A 26 -50.61 -10.08 31.91
N ASN A 27 -50.22 -9.72 33.14
CA ASN A 27 -49.14 -8.79 33.42
C ASN A 27 -47.79 -9.32 32.90
N THR A 28 -47.53 -10.62 33.06
CA THR A 28 -46.31 -11.26 32.52
C THR A 28 -46.30 -11.20 30.99
N LYS A 29 -47.44 -11.46 30.34
CA LYS A 29 -47.57 -11.37 28.88
C LYS A 29 -47.31 -9.94 28.38
N LYS A 30 -47.92 -8.93 28.99
CA LYS A 30 -47.68 -7.51 28.67
C LYS A 30 -46.20 -7.13 28.79
N VAL A 31 -45.54 -7.54 29.88
CA VAL A 31 -44.10 -7.28 30.08
C VAL A 31 -43.24 -7.94 28.99
N VAL A 32 -43.56 -9.17 28.60
CA VAL A 32 -42.85 -9.87 27.51
C VAL A 32 -43.07 -9.17 26.18
N ASP A 33 -44.32 -8.79 25.86
CA ASP A 33 -44.65 -8.05 24.64
C ASP A 33 -43.92 -6.70 24.58
N TYR A 34 -43.80 -5.97 25.71
CA TYR A 34 -43.03 -4.72 25.78
C TYR A 34 -41.54 -4.91 25.56
N VAL A 35 -40.96 -6.00 26.08
CA VAL A 35 -39.55 -6.33 25.82
C VAL A 35 -39.37 -6.61 24.33
N PHE A 36 -40.24 -7.43 23.72
CA PHE A 36 -40.17 -7.72 22.29
C PHE A 36 -40.33 -6.47 21.42
N GLU A 37 -41.27 -5.58 21.74
CA GLU A 37 -41.48 -4.34 21.00
C GLU A 37 -40.27 -3.39 21.10
N TYR A 38 -39.70 -3.24 22.31
CA TYR A 38 -38.48 -2.46 22.50
C TYR A 38 -37.28 -3.02 21.70
N PHE A 39 -37.11 -4.34 21.73
CA PHE A 39 -36.07 -5.01 20.95
C PHE A 39 -36.30 -4.88 19.44
N ASN A 40 -37.53 -5.00 18.98
CA ASN A 40 -37.85 -4.96 17.56
C ASN A 40 -37.83 -3.56 16.96
N GLN A 41 -38.13 -2.53 17.73
CA GLN A 41 -38.24 -1.16 17.23
C GLN A 41 -36.98 -0.34 17.51
N TYR A 42 -36.50 -0.33 18.76
CA TYR A 42 -35.41 0.58 19.15
C TYR A 42 -34.02 0.01 18.93
N LEU A 43 -33.82 -1.31 19.11
CA LEU A 43 -32.52 -1.92 18.80
C LEU A 43 -32.31 -2.05 17.29
N SER A 44 -33.38 -2.28 16.51
CA SER A 44 -33.28 -2.36 15.05
C SER A 44 -33.03 -0.98 14.42
N GLU A 45 -33.76 0.06 14.81
CA GLU A 45 -33.57 1.42 14.28
C GLU A 45 -32.20 2.01 14.66
N ASN A 46 -31.76 1.83 15.91
CA ASN A 46 -30.42 2.27 16.32
C ASN A 46 -29.32 1.47 15.62
N ALA A 47 -29.46 0.15 15.48
CA ALA A 47 -28.48 -0.66 14.75
C ALA A 47 -28.41 -0.29 13.26
N ILE A 48 -29.54 0.05 12.63
CA ILE A 48 -29.60 0.53 11.24
C ILE A 48 -28.94 1.92 11.13
N GLY A 49 -29.23 2.83 12.06
CA GLY A 49 -28.61 4.16 12.12
C GLY A 49 -27.10 4.12 12.35
N GLU A 50 -26.62 3.32 13.29
CA GLU A 50 -25.20 3.09 13.55
C GLU A 50 -24.50 2.45 12.35
N ARG A 51 -25.11 1.44 11.72
CA ARG A 51 -24.56 0.80 10.51
C ARG A 51 -24.46 1.78 9.34
N THR A 52 -25.47 2.62 9.15
CA THR A 52 -25.49 3.67 8.11
C THR A 52 -24.41 4.73 8.37
N THR A 53 -24.23 5.11 9.64
CA THR A 53 -23.20 6.08 10.05
C THR A 53 -21.79 5.52 9.81
N LEU A 54 -21.53 4.29 10.26
CA LEU A 54 -20.26 3.58 10.04
C LEU A 54 -19.95 3.38 8.54
N GLN A 55 -20.96 3.08 7.72
CA GLN A 55 -20.77 2.96 6.27
C GLN A 55 -20.42 4.32 5.64
N ASN A 56 -21.10 5.39 6.03
CA ASN A 56 -20.80 6.75 5.57
C ASN A 56 -19.38 7.20 5.96
N GLU A 57 -18.97 6.95 7.20
CA GLU A 57 -17.61 7.26 7.66
C GLU A 57 -16.54 6.49 6.85
N LYS A 58 -16.76 5.19 6.62
CA LYS A 58 -15.84 4.39 5.80
C LYS A 58 -15.78 4.88 4.36
N MET A 59 -16.91 5.31 3.79
CA MET A 59 -16.98 5.85 2.44
C MET A 59 -16.20 7.17 2.33
N GLN A 60 -16.39 8.10 3.27
CA GLN A 60 -15.62 9.35 3.32
C GLN A 60 -14.12 9.10 3.48
N LYS A 61 -13.74 8.13 4.32
CA LYS A 61 -12.34 7.74 4.49
C LYS A 61 -11.76 7.20 3.18
N LEU A 62 -12.52 6.37 2.45
CA LEU A 62 -12.10 5.85 1.16
C LEU A 62 -11.94 6.96 0.12
N GLN A 63 -12.90 7.89 0.01
CA GLN A 63 -12.79 9.06 -0.87
C GLN A 63 -11.52 9.86 -0.60
N LYS A 64 -11.22 10.12 0.68
CA LYS A 64 -9.99 10.83 1.05
C LYS A 64 -8.71 10.06 0.67
N GLN A 65 -8.74 8.72 0.73
CA GLN A 65 -7.59 7.90 0.30
C GLN A 65 -7.40 7.89 -1.22
N LEU A 66 -8.45 8.22 -1.98
CA LEU A 66 -8.45 8.16 -3.43
C LEU A 66 -8.34 9.55 -4.09
N SER A 67 -8.19 10.61 -3.31
CA SER A 67 -8.23 12.00 -3.80
C SER A 67 -7.25 12.30 -4.94
N ASP A 68 -6.11 11.63 -4.96
CA ASP A 68 -5.02 11.89 -5.91
C ASP A 68 -5.14 11.08 -7.21
N TYR A 69 -6.10 10.16 -7.28
CA TYR A 69 -6.41 9.35 -8.46
C TYR A 69 -7.33 10.14 -9.41
N SER A 70 -7.38 9.75 -10.68
CA SER A 70 -8.33 10.33 -11.63
C SER A 70 -9.79 10.08 -11.24
N GLU A 71 -10.69 11.00 -11.57
CA GLU A 71 -12.11 10.93 -11.21
C GLU A 71 -12.76 9.59 -11.63
N ASN A 72 -12.44 9.11 -12.83
CA ASN A 72 -12.94 7.83 -13.35
C ASN A 72 -12.52 6.64 -12.46
N VAL A 73 -11.26 6.64 -12.00
CA VAL A 73 -10.73 5.60 -11.11
C VAL A 73 -11.35 5.71 -9.72
N GLN A 74 -11.53 6.94 -9.21
CA GLN A 74 -12.21 7.17 -7.93
C GLN A 74 -13.64 6.63 -7.96
N GLN A 75 -14.43 7.05 -8.94
CA GLN A 75 -15.82 6.62 -9.12
C GLN A 75 -15.92 5.09 -9.24
N TRP A 76 -15.05 4.48 -10.04
CA TRP A 76 -15.00 3.03 -10.20
C TRP A 76 -14.74 2.30 -8.87
N LEU A 77 -13.75 2.74 -8.10
CA LEU A 77 -13.41 2.12 -6.81
C LEU A 77 -14.49 2.34 -5.74
N LEU A 78 -15.12 3.50 -5.73
CA LEU A 78 -16.22 3.82 -4.82
C LEU A 78 -17.45 2.96 -5.14
N GLN A 79 -17.80 2.81 -6.43
CA GLN A 79 -18.90 1.95 -6.87
C GLN A 79 -18.65 0.49 -6.47
N ILE A 80 -17.43 -0.03 -6.65
CA ILE A 80 -17.10 -1.41 -6.21
C ILE A 80 -17.28 -1.55 -4.69
N TYR A 81 -16.89 -0.54 -3.92
CA TYR A 81 -17.05 -0.57 -2.48
C TYR A 81 -18.51 -0.48 -2.06
N GLU A 82 -19.33 0.34 -2.73
CA GLU A 82 -20.76 0.46 -2.48
C GLU A 82 -21.51 -0.86 -2.81
N ASP A 83 -21.23 -1.45 -3.97
CA ASP A 83 -21.93 -2.64 -4.45
C ASP A 83 -21.50 -3.94 -3.75
N TYR A 84 -20.21 -4.04 -3.37
CA TYR A 84 -19.62 -5.30 -2.92
C TYR A 84 -18.94 -5.23 -1.54
N ASP A 85 -18.93 -4.08 -0.87
CA ASP A 85 -18.19 -3.83 0.39
C ASP A 85 -16.71 -4.25 0.31
N LYS A 86 -16.11 -4.10 -0.88
CA LYS A 86 -14.75 -4.56 -1.19
C LYS A 86 -13.82 -3.41 -1.56
N GLN A 87 -12.70 -3.34 -0.84
CA GLN A 87 -11.63 -2.39 -1.11
C GLN A 87 -10.62 -2.99 -2.10
N ILE A 88 -11.04 -3.12 -3.37
CA ILE A 88 -10.25 -3.84 -4.38
C ILE A 88 -8.87 -3.19 -4.64
N HIS A 89 -8.77 -1.86 -4.50
CA HIS A 89 -7.51 -1.13 -4.61
C HIS A 89 -6.40 -1.72 -3.72
N ARG A 90 -6.73 -2.16 -2.50
CA ARG A 90 -5.74 -2.79 -1.59
C ARG A 90 -5.22 -4.11 -2.13
N SER A 91 -6.10 -4.91 -2.75
CA SER A 91 -5.71 -6.18 -3.37
C SER A 91 -4.83 -5.95 -4.59
N ILE A 92 -5.14 -4.93 -5.40
CA ILE A 92 -4.33 -4.53 -6.55
C ILE A 92 -2.94 -4.06 -6.09
N ILE A 93 -2.89 -3.12 -5.14
CA ILE A 93 -1.63 -2.61 -4.57
C ILE A 93 -0.80 -3.74 -3.97
N SER A 94 -1.43 -4.69 -3.27
CA SER A 94 -0.73 -5.86 -2.71
C SER A 94 -0.08 -6.73 -3.79
N GLN A 95 -0.66 -6.82 -4.98
CA GLN A 95 -0.03 -7.52 -6.11
C GLN A 95 1.07 -6.66 -6.75
N LEU A 96 0.85 -5.36 -6.94
CA LEU A 96 1.87 -4.43 -7.46
C LEU A 96 3.14 -4.41 -6.59
N LYS A 97 3.02 -4.56 -5.27
CA LYS A 97 4.18 -4.69 -4.37
C LYS A 97 5.06 -5.91 -4.65
N LYS A 98 4.52 -6.95 -5.29
CA LYS A 98 5.30 -8.14 -5.68
C LYS A 98 6.05 -7.91 -6.99
N GLU A 99 5.55 -7.01 -7.83
CA GLU A 99 6.21 -6.63 -9.07
C GLU A 99 7.48 -5.81 -8.75
N GLU A 100 8.62 -6.40 -9.06
CA GLU A 100 9.95 -5.85 -8.79
C GLU A 100 10.25 -4.60 -9.61
N LEU A 101 9.80 -4.58 -10.87
CA LEU A 101 10.14 -3.53 -11.82
C LEU A 101 9.03 -2.49 -12.01
N PHE A 102 7.95 -2.57 -11.21
CA PHE A 102 6.77 -1.71 -11.37
C PHE A 102 7.13 -0.22 -11.40
N LEU A 103 8.04 0.23 -10.53
CA LEU A 103 8.43 1.64 -10.45
C LEU A 103 9.21 2.12 -11.68
N LEU A 104 9.73 1.22 -12.52
CA LEU A 104 10.43 1.56 -13.75
C LEU A 104 9.52 1.57 -14.99
N TYR A 105 8.23 1.30 -14.85
CA TYR A 105 7.28 1.34 -15.96
C TYR A 105 7.14 2.76 -16.50
N PHE A 106 7.10 2.89 -17.83
CA PHE A 106 6.99 4.18 -18.50
C PHE A 106 6.14 4.15 -19.77
N GLN A 107 5.93 2.97 -20.35
CA GLN A 107 5.10 2.81 -21.55
C GLN A 107 3.76 2.20 -21.20
N ASP A 108 2.72 2.53 -21.96
CA ASP A 108 1.40 1.91 -21.83
C ASP A 108 1.48 0.38 -21.92
N SER A 109 2.40 -0.18 -22.73
CA SER A 109 2.63 -1.62 -22.82
C SER A 109 3.09 -2.26 -21.50
N ASP A 110 3.92 -1.57 -20.71
CA ASP A 110 4.35 -2.04 -19.38
C ASP A 110 3.11 -2.20 -18.47
N PHE A 111 2.31 -1.14 -18.38
CA PHE A 111 1.11 -1.09 -17.54
C PHE A 111 0.01 -2.06 -18.02
N ARG A 112 -0.16 -2.21 -19.35
CA ARG A 112 -1.11 -3.18 -19.92
C ARG A 112 -0.77 -4.60 -19.55
N SER A 113 0.48 -5.00 -19.72
CA SER A 113 0.94 -6.35 -19.39
C SER A 113 0.68 -6.67 -17.91
N CYS A 114 1.09 -5.75 -17.02
CA CYS A 114 0.83 -5.87 -15.58
C CYS A 114 -0.67 -5.92 -15.26
N SER A 115 -1.49 -5.10 -15.93
CA SER A 115 -2.95 -5.10 -15.71
C SER A 115 -3.59 -6.45 -16.04
N TYR A 116 -3.13 -7.14 -17.08
CA TYR A 116 -3.65 -8.46 -17.45
C TYR A 116 -3.24 -9.55 -16.45
N GLU A 117 -2.01 -9.51 -15.95
CA GLU A 117 -1.53 -10.44 -14.92
C GLU A 117 -2.31 -10.27 -13.62
N ILE A 118 -2.48 -9.02 -13.17
CA ILE A 118 -3.27 -8.72 -11.96
C ILE A 118 -4.72 -9.12 -12.15
N TYR A 119 -5.30 -8.83 -13.31
CA TYR A 119 -6.66 -9.25 -13.66
C TYR A 119 -6.83 -10.77 -13.55
N ALA A 120 -5.91 -11.54 -14.14
CA ALA A 120 -5.94 -13.00 -14.11
C ALA A 120 -5.92 -13.55 -12.67
N ASN A 121 -5.17 -12.90 -11.79
CA ASN A 121 -5.08 -13.27 -10.37
C ASN A 121 -6.33 -12.89 -9.57
N LEU A 122 -6.97 -11.75 -9.88
CA LEU A 122 -8.08 -11.21 -9.09
C LEU A 122 -9.46 -11.66 -9.56
N VAL A 123 -9.66 -11.87 -10.87
CA VAL A 123 -11.00 -12.10 -11.45
C VAL A 123 -11.68 -13.36 -10.89
N LYS A 124 -10.90 -14.40 -10.54
CA LYS A 124 -11.45 -15.64 -9.97
C LYS A 124 -12.14 -15.41 -8.62
N ARG A 125 -11.60 -14.51 -7.79
CA ARG A 125 -12.16 -14.16 -6.46
C ARG A 125 -13.10 -12.96 -6.52
N ASN A 126 -13.05 -12.19 -7.61
CA ASN A 126 -13.79 -10.96 -7.82
C ASN A 126 -14.40 -10.95 -9.23
N PRO A 127 -15.46 -11.74 -9.49
CA PRO A 127 -16.04 -11.86 -10.83
C PRO A 127 -16.60 -10.54 -11.39
N PHE A 128 -16.94 -9.59 -10.52
CA PHE A 128 -17.39 -8.25 -10.91
C PHE A 128 -16.33 -7.45 -11.67
N LEU A 129 -15.05 -7.84 -11.62
CA LEU A 129 -13.99 -7.22 -12.43
C LEU A 129 -14.06 -7.58 -13.91
N LYS A 130 -14.89 -8.56 -14.31
CA LYS A 130 -15.05 -8.94 -15.73
C LYS A 130 -15.47 -7.73 -16.57
N GLY A 131 -14.73 -7.46 -17.64
CA GLY A 131 -14.97 -6.31 -18.52
C GLY A 131 -14.44 -4.97 -17.99
N GLN A 132 -13.79 -4.94 -16.82
CA GLN A 132 -13.30 -3.70 -16.20
C GLN A 132 -11.76 -3.54 -16.31
N THR A 133 -11.14 -4.15 -17.32
CA THR A 133 -9.68 -4.13 -17.51
C THR A 133 -9.14 -2.73 -17.78
N GLU A 134 -9.92 -1.86 -18.43
CA GLU A 134 -9.53 -0.47 -18.68
C GLU A 134 -9.42 0.34 -17.38
N TYR A 135 -10.35 0.15 -16.45
CA TYR A 135 -10.28 0.79 -15.14
C TYR A 135 -9.11 0.28 -14.30
N LEU A 136 -8.82 -1.03 -14.37
CA LEU A 136 -7.65 -1.60 -13.71
C LEU A 136 -6.35 -1.04 -14.28
N PHE A 137 -6.24 -0.95 -15.61
CA PHE A 137 -5.10 -0.33 -16.28
C PHE A 137 -4.94 1.14 -15.85
N ALA A 138 -6.02 1.92 -15.88
CA ALA A 138 -6.01 3.31 -15.45
C ALA A 138 -5.59 3.46 -13.98
N PHE A 139 -6.11 2.62 -13.09
CA PHE A 139 -5.73 2.60 -11.68
C PHE A 139 -4.25 2.31 -11.48
N ILE A 140 -3.69 1.32 -12.18
CA ILE A 140 -2.27 0.95 -12.06
C ILE A 140 -1.38 2.12 -12.53
N LYS A 141 -1.77 2.78 -13.63
CA LYS A 141 -1.05 3.94 -14.16
C LYS A 141 -1.11 5.15 -13.22
N ASP A 142 -2.29 5.45 -12.67
CA ASP A 142 -2.46 6.50 -11.66
C ASP A 142 -1.65 6.20 -10.40
N HIS A 143 -1.70 4.95 -9.93
CA HIS A 143 -0.95 4.53 -8.74
C HIS A 143 0.56 4.71 -8.91
N HIS A 144 1.09 4.36 -10.09
CA HIS A 144 2.49 4.56 -10.43
C HIS A 144 2.87 6.04 -10.41
N ARG A 145 2.07 6.89 -11.09
CA ARG A 145 2.25 8.35 -11.13
C ARG A 145 2.27 8.94 -9.72
N ILE A 146 1.24 8.64 -8.91
CA ILE A 146 1.11 9.14 -7.52
C ILE A 146 2.35 8.78 -6.71
N LYS A 147 2.80 7.51 -6.77
CA LYS A 147 4.02 7.08 -6.07
C LYS A 147 5.25 7.87 -6.52
N SER A 148 5.40 8.06 -7.83
CA SER A 148 6.53 8.79 -8.41
C SER A 148 6.55 10.27 -7.99
N GLU A 149 5.39 10.89 -7.87
CA GLU A 149 5.21 12.31 -7.52
C GLU A 149 5.27 12.58 -6.01
N GLU A 150 4.68 11.72 -5.17
CA GLU A 150 4.70 11.84 -3.70
C GLU A 150 6.13 11.95 -3.15
N HIS A 151 7.06 11.28 -3.83
CA HIS A 151 8.48 11.26 -3.53
C HIS A 151 9.27 12.24 -4.39
N ALA A 152 8.84 13.50 -4.43
CA ALA A 152 9.51 14.56 -5.18
C ALA A 152 11.04 14.52 -5.04
N ILE A 153 11.77 14.63 -6.16
CA ILE A 153 13.24 14.48 -6.18
C ILE A 153 13.95 15.46 -5.24
N SER A 154 13.35 16.63 -5.01
CA SER A 154 13.87 17.63 -4.07
C SER A 154 14.00 17.13 -2.63
N LYS A 155 13.34 16.02 -2.28
CA LYS A 155 13.50 15.36 -0.97
C LYS A 155 14.75 14.49 -0.90
N TYR A 156 15.36 14.17 -2.04
CA TYR A 156 16.54 13.33 -2.11
C TYR A 156 17.83 14.16 -2.03
N PRO A 157 18.86 13.58 -1.41
CA PRO A 157 20.14 14.25 -1.24
C PRO A 157 20.87 14.39 -2.57
N PHE A 158 21.68 15.44 -2.65
CA PHE A 158 22.59 15.65 -3.77
C PHE A 158 23.76 14.67 -3.68
N ILE A 159 23.95 13.85 -4.70
CA ILE A 159 25.08 12.90 -4.80
C ILE A 159 26.17 13.47 -5.69
N SER A 160 25.80 13.83 -6.93
CA SER A 160 26.70 14.44 -7.92
C SER A 160 25.86 15.02 -9.05
N GLU A 161 26.40 16.00 -9.77
CA GLU A 161 25.70 16.64 -10.88
C GLU A 161 25.23 15.63 -11.94
N GLU A 162 26.08 14.66 -12.33
CA GLU A 162 25.71 13.65 -13.33
C GLU A 162 24.52 12.78 -12.86
N ILE A 163 24.54 12.32 -11.60
CA ILE A 163 23.50 11.44 -11.05
C ILE A 163 22.20 12.21 -10.84
N ASN A 164 22.27 13.39 -10.23
CA ASN A 164 21.10 14.21 -9.97
C ASN A 164 20.41 14.63 -11.28
N ASN A 165 21.17 15.11 -12.27
CA ASN A 165 20.63 15.41 -13.60
C ASN A 165 19.99 14.18 -14.26
N TRP A 166 20.60 13.00 -14.14
CA TRP A 166 20.03 11.78 -14.71
C TRP A 166 18.69 11.40 -14.07
N VAL A 167 18.58 11.49 -12.74
CA VAL A 167 17.34 11.20 -12.02
C VAL A 167 16.26 12.22 -12.36
N GLU A 168 16.58 13.51 -12.32
CA GLU A 168 15.65 14.61 -12.65
C GLU A 168 15.11 14.48 -14.08
N ASN A 169 16.01 14.35 -15.07
CA ASN A 169 15.60 14.16 -16.46
C ASN A 169 14.77 12.89 -16.67
N THR A 170 15.04 11.83 -15.89
CA THR A 170 14.26 10.58 -16.00
C THR A 170 12.84 10.77 -15.47
N GLN A 171 12.68 11.47 -14.35
CA GLN A 171 11.36 11.77 -13.80
C GLN A 171 10.58 12.73 -14.69
N GLU A 172 11.20 13.81 -15.17
CA GLU A 172 10.51 14.77 -16.04
C GLU A 172 10.06 14.15 -17.37
N LYS A 173 10.92 13.33 -17.99
CA LYS A 173 10.66 12.80 -19.32
C LYS A 173 9.82 11.52 -19.32
N TYR A 174 9.99 10.66 -18.32
CA TYR A 174 9.37 9.33 -18.29
C TYR A 174 8.43 9.12 -17.11
N SER A 175 8.28 10.10 -16.22
CA SER A 175 7.50 9.98 -14.96
C SER A 175 7.97 8.80 -14.11
N VAL A 176 9.28 8.50 -14.15
CA VAL A 176 9.91 7.41 -13.39
C VAL A 176 10.84 8.01 -12.33
N ASN A 177 10.57 7.67 -11.07
CA ASN A 177 11.41 8.05 -9.93
C ASN A 177 12.45 6.98 -9.62
N LEU A 178 13.69 7.21 -10.06
CA LEU A 178 14.79 6.26 -9.92
C LEU A 178 15.28 6.09 -8.47
N PHE A 179 15.19 7.13 -7.66
CA PHE A 179 15.53 7.03 -6.23
C PHE A 179 14.52 6.16 -5.50
N LEU A 180 13.22 6.38 -5.72
CA LEU A 180 12.18 5.53 -5.13
C LEU A 180 12.34 4.06 -5.55
N PHE A 181 12.67 3.81 -6.82
CA PHE A 181 12.99 2.46 -7.28
C PHE A 181 14.19 1.87 -6.54
N ALA A 182 15.30 2.62 -6.42
CA ALA A 182 16.49 2.15 -5.70
C ALA A 182 16.20 1.87 -4.21
N SER A 183 15.40 2.73 -3.57
CA SER A 183 14.91 2.55 -2.19
C SER A 183 14.16 1.24 -2.02
N GLU A 184 13.08 1.04 -2.78
CA GLU A 184 12.26 -0.17 -2.66
C GLU A 184 13.02 -1.44 -3.09
N TYR A 185 13.95 -1.34 -4.05
CA TYR A 185 14.80 -2.46 -4.41
C TYR A 185 15.76 -2.85 -3.27
N ALA A 186 16.43 -1.86 -2.67
CA ALA A 186 17.37 -2.10 -1.57
C ALA A 186 16.66 -2.65 -0.32
N GLU A 187 15.46 -2.15 0.00
CA GLU A 187 14.63 -2.67 1.09
C GLU A 187 14.27 -4.14 0.86
N ARG A 188 13.76 -4.50 -0.33
CA ARG A 188 13.49 -5.91 -0.67
C ARG A 188 14.74 -6.77 -0.59
N PHE A 189 15.87 -6.24 -1.04
CA PHE A 189 17.15 -6.93 -0.97
C PHE A 189 17.62 -7.13 0.47
N TYR A 190 17.35 -6.18 1.37
CA TYR A 190 17.65 -6.30 2.80
C TYR A 190 16.72 -7.31 3.49
N ASP A 191 15.41 -7.24 3.22
CA ASP A 191 14.39 -8.09 3.84
C ASP A 191 14.54 -9.58 3.46
N ASP A 192 15.09 -9.86 2.28
CA ASP A 192 15.30 -11.23 1.79
C ASP A 192 16.78 -11.58 1.62
N SER A 193 17.37 -12.07 2.72
CA SER A 193 18.76 -12.57 2.73
C SER A 193 19.04 -13.72 1.75
N SER A 194 18.00 -14.40 1.22
CA SER A 194 18.18 -15.44 0.20
C SER A 194 18.73 -14.85 -1.11
N LEU A 195 18.47 -13.56 -1.37
CA LEU A 195 18.97 -12.83 -2.54
C LEU A 195 20.47 -12.56 -2.45
N TRP A 196 21.08 -12.59 -1.27
CA TRP A 196 22.49 -12.25 -1.10
C TRP A 196 23.38 -13.34 -1.70
N PRO A 197 24.28 -13.01 -2.65
CA PRO A 197 25.25 -13.97 -3.13
C PRO A 197 26.11 -14.51 -1.98
N VAL A 198 26.50 -15.79 -2.04
CA VAL A 198 27.33 -16.42 -0.99
C VAL A 198 28.59 -15.61 -0.69
N ARG A 199 29.22 -15.02 -1.71
CA ARG A 199 30.43 -14.18 -1.57
C ARG A 199 30.20 -12.84 -0.88
N HIS A 200 28.95 -12.42 -0.76
CA HIS A 200 28.53 -11.18 -0.10
C HIS A 200 27.86 -11.46 1.25
N ARG A 201 27.92 -12.69 1.77
CA ARG A 201 27.47 -13.00 3.13
C ARG A 201 28.68 -13.03 4.05
N LYS A 202 28.78 -12.06 4.95
CA LYS A 202 29.76 -12.10 6.06
C LYS A 202 29.04 -12.57 7.31
N LYS A 203 29.70 -13.33 8.18
CA LYS A 203 29.10 -13.71 9.47
C LYS A 203 28.79 -12.45 10.26
N SER A 204 27.58 -12.36 10.81
CA SER A 204 27.25 -11.23 11.66
C SER A 204 28.09 -11.27 12.92
N LYS A 205 28.47 -10.08 13.39
CA LYS A 205 29.06 -9.93 14.73
C LYS A 205 27.99 -9.87 15.80
N GLU A 206 26.75 -9.64 15.41
CA GLU A 206 25.61 -9.49 16.29
C GLU A 206 24.88 -10.84 16.39
N GLY A 207 24.72 -11.37 17.61
CA GLY A 207 24.31 -12.77 17.85
C GLY A 207 22.86 -13.13 17.48
N TYR A 208 22.10 -12.21 16.87
CA TYR A 208 20.71 -12.43 16.46
C TYR A 208 20.53 -12.63 14.95
N LEU A 209 21.57 -12.42 14.14
CA LEU A 209 21.60 -12.73 12.71
C LEU A 209 22.78 -13.66 12.42
N ASP A 210 22.59 -14.65 11.54
CA ASP A 210 23.70 -15.52 11.15
C ASP A 210 24.68 -14.81 10.19
N TYR A 211 24.15 -13.94 9.34
CA TYR A 211 24.88 -13.25 8.28
C TYR A 211 24.44 -11.80 8.12
N GLU A 212 25.38 -10.97 7.68
CA GLU A 212 25.18 -9.60 7.20
C GLU A 212 25.58 -9.53 5.72
N TYR A 213 24.99 -8.59 4.99
CA TYR A 213 25.38 -8.32 3.63
C TYR A 213 26.70 -7.53 3.60
N ASP A 214 27.69 -8.07 2.88
CA ASP A 214 28.99 -7.45 2.66
C ASP A 214 28.94 -6.55 1.42
N TYR A 215 28.51 -5.32 1.63
CA TYR A 215 28.46 -4.27 0.62
C TYR A 215 29.84 -3.70 0.25
N LYS A 216 30.93 -4.10 0.93
CA LYS A 216 32.29 -3.64 0.61
C LYS A 216 32.99 -4.49 -0.46
N GLN A 217 32.32 -5.54 -0.94
CA GLN A 217 32.78 -6.36 -2.07
C GLN A 217 32.79 -5.58 -3.39
N LYS A 218 33.71 -5.93 -4.30
CA LYS A 218 33.98 -5.12 -5.51
C LYS A 218 33.04 -5.35 -6.70
N ALA A 219 32.30 -6.46 -6.73
CA ALA A 219 31.60 -6.89 -7.94
C ALA A 219 30.17 -7.34 -7.64
N ASN A 220 29.24 -7.05 -8.55
CA ASN A 220 27.84 -7.51 -8.47
C ASN A 220 27.13 -7.15 -7.16
N LEU A 221 27.40 -5.95 -6.64
CA LEU A 221 26.67 -5.41 -5.51
C LEU A 221 25.17 -5.39 -5.83
N PHE A 222 24.34 -5.80 -4.88
CA PHE A 222 22.87 -5.80 -4.98
C PHE A 222 22.36 -6.64 -6.17
N ASN A 223 23.09 -7.67 -6.59
CA ASN A 223 22.80 -8.44 -7.80
C ASN A 223 22.61 -7.57 -9.05
N ILE A 224 23.30 -6.42 -9.12
CA ILE A 224 23.08 -5.43 -10.16
C ILE A 224 23.35 -5.98 -11.56
N ASN A 225 24.18 -7.01 -11.74
CA ASN A 225 24.38 -7.62 -13.06
C ASN A 225 23.06 -8.19 -13.59
N THR A 226 22.39 -9.00 -12.78
CA THR A 226 21.12 -9.65 -13.14
C THR A 226 20.00 -8.64 -13.28
N LEU A 227 19.92 -7.68 -12.34
CA LEU A 227 18.94 -6.60 -12.41
C LEU A 227 19.12 -5.78 -13.69
N TYR A 228 20.34 -5.32 -13.96
CA TYR A 228 20.63 -4.44 -15.08
C TYR A 228 20.35 -5.09 -16.43
N THR A 229 20.61 -6.39 -16.59
CA THR A 229 20.25 -7.11 -17.83
C THR A 229 18.76 -6.99 -18.16
N ARG A 230 17.87 -6.97 -17.16
CA ARG A 230 16.41 -6.88 -17.33
C ARG A 230 15.88 -5.48 -17.63
N ILE A 231 16.69 -4.44 -17.38
CA ILE A 231 16.26 -3.03 -17.49
C ILE A 231 17.13 -2.21 -18.44
N SER A 232 18.22 -2.77 -18.96
CA SER A 232 19.22 -2.07 -19.78
C SER A 232 18.71 -1.58 -21.13
N ASP A 233 17.61 -2.15 -21.61
CA ASP A 233 16.89 -1.77 -22.81
C ASP A 233 16.10 -0.46 -22.63
N ARG A 234 15.71 -0.12 -21.39
CA ARG A 234 15.00 1.11 -21.07
C ARG A 234 15.85 2.34 -21.44
N PRO A 235 15.28 3.35 -22.14
CA PRO A 235 16.05 4.49 -22.65
C PRO A 235 16.87 5.22 -21.59
N PHE A 236 16.33 5.34 -20.38
CA PHE A 236 16.97 6.01 -19.24
C PHE A 236 17.97 5.12 -18.48
N MET A 237 17.99 3.80 -18.69
CA MET A 237 18.94 2.89 -18.03
C MET A 237 20.16 2.57 -18.91
N ARG A 238 20.09 2.84 -20.21
CA ARG A 238 21.13 2.48 -21.17
C ARG A 238 22.48 3.09 -20.79
N LYS A 239 23.48 2.23 -20.57
CA LYS A 239 24.85 2.55 -20.12
C LYS A 239 24.92 3.22 -18.74
N LYS A 240 23.86 3.14 -17.92
CA LYS A 240 23.75 3.80 -16.61
C LYS A 240 23.88 2.85 -15.42
N LYS A 241 24.41 1.63 -15.65
CA LYS A 241 24.61 0.60 -14.62
C LYS A 241 25.33 1.11 -13.37
N GLN A 242 26.46 1.80 -13.55
CA GLN A 242 27.24 2.29 -12.41
C GLN A 242 26.47 3.34 -11.60
N MET A 243 25.69 4.20 -12.27
CA MET A 243 24.90 5.23 -11.58
C MET A 243 23.77 4.59 -10.77
N LEU A 244 23.15 3.52 -11.29
CA LEU A 244 22.21 2.71 -10.51
C LEU A 244 22.88 2.07 -9.29
N GLU A 245 24.10 1.55 -9.42
CA GLU A 245 24.86 1.00 -8.28
C GLU A 245 25.11 2.06 -7.21
N VAL A 246 25.45 3.29 -7.62
CA VAL A 246 25.66 4.40 -6.71
C VAL A 246 24.37 4.77 -5.97
N LEU A 247 23.21 4.81 -6.65
CA LEU A 247 21.92 5.03 -5.99
C LEU A 247 21.61 3.93 -4.96
N LEU A 248 21.80 2.67 -5.32
CA LEU A 248 21.56 1.53 -4.42
C LEU A 248 22.50 1.56 -3.22
N MET A 249 23.79 1.84 -3.44
CA MET A 249 24.76 1.97 -2.36
C MET A 249 24.42 3.13 -1.43
N TYR A 250 24.01 4.27 -1.98
CA TYR A 250 23.59 5.44 -1.20
C TYR A 250 22.43 5.07 -0.27
N VAL A 251 21.36 4.51 -0.83
CA VAL A 251 20.20 4.05 -0.06
C VAL A 251 20.61 3.04 1.00
N TRP A 252 21.42 2.05 0.64
CA TRP A 252 21.85 1.02 1.58
C TRP A 252 22.57 1.62 2.79
N LEU A 253 23.54 2.49 2.56
CA LEU A 253 24.33 3.08 3.64
C LEU A 253 23.48 4.03 4.48
N HIS A 254 22.68 4.90 3.88
CA HIS A 254 22.00 5.96 4.63
C HIS A 254 20.62 5.59 5.18
N SER A 255 19.97 4.57 4.62
CA SER A 255 18.62 4.16 5.04
C SER A 255 18.58 2.80 5.73
N ILE A 256 19.56 1.92 5.49
CA ILE A 256 19.54 0.53 5.99
C ILE A 256 20.65 0.27 7.01
N ASP A 257 21.92 0.50 6.64
CA ASP A 257 23.07 0.21 7.52
C ASP A 257 23.47 1.38 8.43
N SER A 258 22.96 2.58 8.15
CA SER A 258 23.27 3.86 8.83
C SER A 258 24.74 4.28 8.76
N ASP A 259 25.43 3.89 7.69
CA ASP A 259 26.82 4.25 7.35
C ASP A 259 27.79 4.25 8.55
N LYS A 260 27.69 3.23 9.41
CA LYS A 260 28.39 3.18 10.71
C LYS A 260 29.91 3.37 10.61
N ASP A 261 30.50 3.02 9.47
CA ASP A 261 31.94 3.08 9.20
C ASP A 261 32.36 4.32 8.37
N ASN A 262 31.45 5.26 8.06
CA ASN A 262 31.66 6.36 7.10
C ASN A 262 32.21 5.86 5.75
N TYR A 263 31.67 4.74 5.26
CA TYR A 263 32.17 4.06 4.06
C TYR A 263 31.78 4.80 2.76
N TRP A 264 30.76 5.66 2.81
CA TRP A 264 30.27 6.37 1.64
C TRP A 264 31.36 7.19 0.92
N GLU A 265 32.21 7.90 1.66
CA GLU A 265 33.30 8.70 1.08
C GLU A 265 34.35 7.81 0.38
N GLU A 266 34.70 6.69 1.01
CA GLU A 266 35.61 5.69 0.45
C GLU A 266 35.04 5.11 -0.85
N TYR A 267 33.76 4.75 -0.86
CA TYR A 267 33.07 4.24 -2.03
C TYR A 267 33.06 5.27 -3.18
N CYS A 268 32.68 6.52 -2.89
CA CYS A 268 32.69 7.62 -3.86
C CYS A 268 34.07 7.83 -4.49
N SER A 269 35.14 7.75 -3.69
CA SER A 269 36.50 7.91 -4.19
C SER A 269 36.92 6.83 -5.20
N LYS A 270 36.41 5.60 -5.04
CA LYS A 270 36.73 4.47 -5.92
C LYS A 270 35.91 4.46 -7.19
N VAL A 271 34.65 4.89 -7.11
CA VAL A 271 33.66 4.71 -8.18
C VAL A 271 33.40 5.98 -8.98
N ILE A 272 33.39 7.15 -8.32
CA ILE A 272 33.05 8.44 -8.93
C ILE A 272 34.33 9.17 -9.37
N LYS A 273 35.39 9.16 -8.54
CA LYS A 273 36.65 9.88 -8.84
C LYS A 273 37.64 9.10 -9.70
N SER A 274 37.42 7.82 -9.99
CA SER A 274 38.31 7.01 -10.84
C SER A 274 38.13 7.24 -12.35
N LYS A 275 37.45 8.33 -12.73
CA LYS A 275 37.13 8.70 -14.12
C LYS A 275 37.74 10.04 -14.58
N ASP A 276 38.68 10.59 -13.81
CA ASP A 276 39.64 11.59 -14.32
C ASP A 276 40.93 10.88 -14.74
#